data_AF-A0A840TMT4-F1
#
_entry.id   AF-A0A840TMT4-F1
#
_cell.length_a   1.000
_cell.length_b   1.000
_cell.length_c   1.000
_cell.angle_alpha   90.00
_cell.angle_beta   90.00
_cell.angle_gamma   90.00
#
_symmetry.space_group_name_H-M   'P 1'
#
loop_
_entity.id
_entity.type
_entity.pdbx_description
1 polymer ?
#
loop_
_entity_poly.entity_id
_entity_poly.type
_entity_poly.pdbx_seq_one_letter_code
_entity_poly.pdbx_strand_id
1 'polypeptide(L)' 'MRYLIDTQILIWFQLNENRLSPRLYDLLSDRQNQIYVSQINLFEIAIK' A
#
# COMPACT_ATOMS: atom_id res chain seq x y z
N MET A 1 -10.56 -8.15 -6.04
CA MET A 1 -11.27 -6.84 -6.16
C MET A 1 -10.29 -5.73 -6.54
N ARG A 2 -10.73 -4.48 -6.75
CA ARG A 2 -9.84 -3.35 -7.12
C ARG A 2 -9.78 -2.33 -5.98
N TYR A 3 -8.58 -1.98 -5.53
CA TYR A 3 -8.35 -1.04 -4.44
C TYR A 3 -7.37 0.05 -4.88
N LEU A 4 -7.66 1.30 -4.55
CA LEU A 4 -6.70 2.40 -4.63
C LEU A 4 -6.22 2.68 -3.21
N ILE A 5 -4.90 2.68 -3.01
CA ILE A 5 -4.30 2.87 -1.69
C ILE A 5 -3.45 4.13 -1.62
N ASP A 6 -3.36 4.68 -0.42
CA ASP A 6 -2.52 5.84 -0.11
C ASP A 6 -1.01 5.49 -0.12
N THR A 7 -0.17 6.49 -0.36
CA THR A 7 1.29 6.40 -0.27
C THR A 7 1.76 5.75 1.01
N GLN A 8 1.19 6.16 2.15
CA GLN A 8 1.62 5.73 3.46
C GLN A 8 1.36 4.24 3.69
N ILE A 9 0.26 3.71 3.15
CA ILE A 9 -0.07 2.28 3.20
C ILE A 9 0.93 1.48 2.36
N LEU A 10 1.28 1.96 1.17
CA LEU A 10 2.27 1.32 0.31
C LEU A 10 3.64 1.25 1.00
N ILE A 11 4.10 2.35 1.60
CA ILE A 11 5.38 2.41 2.33
C ILE A 11 5.37 1.40 3.48
N TRP A 12 4.34 1.43 4.33
CA TRP A 12 4.27 0.51 5.47
C TRP A 12 4.23 -0.97 5.06
N PHE A 13 3.58 -1.27 3.94
CA PHE A 13 3.54 -2.62 3.40
C PHE A 13 4.93 -3.07 2.91
N GLN A 14 5.64 -2.20 2.18
CA GLN A 14 6.98 -2.49 1.68
C GLN A 14 8.03 -2.61 2.81
N LEU A 15 7.92 -1.79 3.84
CA LEU A 15 8.81 -1.80 5.00
C LEU A 15 8.44 -2.87 6.04
N ASN A 16 7.37 -3.63 5.79
CA ASN A 16 6.84 -4.65 6.69
C ASN A 16 6.62 -4.10 8.12
N GLU A 17 6.10 -2.87 8.21
CA GLU A 17 5.88 -2.21 9.49
C GLU A 17 4.66 -2.81 10.22
N ASN A 18 4.79 -3.00 11.54
CA ASN A 18 3.73 -3.50 12.43
C ASN A 18 2.50 -2.56 12.57
N ARG A 19 2.43 -1.47 11.79
CA ARG A 19 1.30 -0.53 11.77
C ARG A 19 0.15 -1.01 10.90
N LEU A 20 0.39 -1.97 10.01
CA LEU A 20 -0.67 -2.59 9.22
C LEU A 20 -1.39 -3.65 10.03
N SER A 21 -2.73 -3.57 10.09
CA SER A 21 -3.50 -4.65 10.69
C SER A 21 -3.34 -5.94 9.87
N PRO A 22 -3.40 -7.13 10.50
CA PRO A 22 -3.24 -8.41 9.80
C PRO A 22 -4.19 -8.55 8.61
N ARG A 23 -5.44 -8.10 8.78
CA ARG A 23 -6.45 -8.10 7.72
C ARG A 23 -6.06 -7.25 6.51
N LEU A 24 -5.41 -6.10 6.73
CA LEU A 24 -4.96 -5.25 5.62
C LEU A 24 -3.79 -5.92 4.89
N TYR A 25 -2.89 -6.54 5.64
CA TYR A 25 -1.76 -7.28 5.08
C TYR A 25 -2.23 -8.45 4.22
N ASP A 26 -3.21 -9.23 4.70
CA ASP A 26 -3.81 -10.33 3.95
C ASP A 26 -4.49 -9.83 2.66
N LEU A 27 -5.23 -8.72 2.74
CA LEU A 27 -5.91 -8.11 1.59
C LEU A 27 -4.92 -7.63 0.53
N LEU A 28 -3.81 -6.99 0.95
CA LEU A 28 -2.76 -6.49 0.06
C LEU A 28 -1.90 -7.62 -0.53
N SER A 29 -1.77 -8.74 0.19
CA SER A 29 -1.00 -9.92 -0.25
C SER A 29 -1.80 -10.87 -1.14
N ASP A 30 -3.13 -10.75 -1.15
CA ASP A 30 -4.01 -11.56 -1.99
C ASP A 30 -3.88 -11.16 -3.47
N ARG A 31 -3.36 -12.09 -4.28
CA ARG A 31 -3.16 -11.93 -5.72
C ARG A 31 -4.45 -11.80 -6.53
N GLN A 32 -5.61 -12.11 -5.95
CA GLN A 32 -6.92 -11.85 -6.57
C GLN A 32 -7.32 -10.37 -6.47
N ASN A 33 -6.60 -9.58 -5.68
CA ASN A 33 -6.78 -8.15 -5.57
C ASN A 33 -5.82 -7.41 -6.51
N GLN A 34 -6.37 -6.42 -7.19
CA GLN A 34 -5.61 -5.44 -7.96
C GLN A 34 -5.46 -4.20 -7.10
N ILE A 35 -4.22 -3.87 -6.77
CA ILE A 35 -3.85 -2.71 -5.98
C ILE A 35 -3.32 -1.63 -6.91
N TYR A 36 -3.93 -0.46 -6.85
CA TYR A 36 -3.54 0.73 -7.59
C TYR A 36 -2.91 1.74 -6.62
N VAL A 37 -1.95 2.51 -7.14
CA VAL A 37 -1.30 3.62 -6.44
C VAL A 37 -1.32 4.83 -7.38
N SER A 38 -1.48 6.03 -6.83
CA SER A 38 -1.41 7.26 -7.64
C SER A 38 0.04 7.57 -8.02
N GLN A 39 0.27 8.18 -9.19
CA GLN A 39 1.61 8.68 -9.56
C GLN A 39 2.07 9.80 -8.62
N ILE A 40 1.14 10.58 -8.05
CA ILE A 40 1.45 11.62 -7.06
C ILE A 40 2.10 11.00 -5.81
N ASN A 41 1.68 9.80 -5.42
CA ASN A 41 2.23 9.07 -4.28
C ASN A 41 3.74 8.79 -4.45
N LEU A 42 4.21 8.59 -5.69
CA LEU A 42 5.64 8.38 -5.96
C LEU A 42 6.45 9.67 -5.74
N PHE A 43 5.87 10.83 -6.08
CA PHE A 43 6.52 12.12 -5.80
C PHE A 43 6.53 12.44 -4.30
N GLU A 44 5.49 12.07 -3.55
CA GLU A 44 5.49 12.21 -2.10
C GLU A 44 6.61 11.41 -1.42
N ILE A 45 6.89 10.19 -1.90
CA ILE A 45 8.01 9.36 -1.41
C ILE A 45 9.37 10.00 -1.73
N ALA A 46 9.49 10.67 -2.88
CA ALA A 46 10.76 11.25 -3.31
C ALA A 46 11.11 12.57 -2.60
N ILE A 47 10.10 13.28 -2.08
CA ILE A 47 10.24 14.60 -1.46
C ILE A 47 10.28 14.51 0.08
N LYS A 48 9.67 13.49 0.67
CA LYS A 48 9.83 13.15 2.10
C LYS A 48 11.09 12.31 2.33
#